data_AF-A0A1F9Z356-F1
#
_entry.id   AF-A0A1F9Z356-F1
#
_cell.length_a   1.000
_cell.length_b   1.000
_cell.length_c   1.000
_cell.angle_alpha   90.00
_cell.angle_beta   90.00
_cell.angle_gamma   90.00
#
_symmetry.space_group_name_H-M   'P 1'
#
loop_
_entity.id
_entity.type
_entity.pdbx_description
1 polymer ?
#
loop_
_entity_poly.entity_id
_entity_poly.type
_entity_poly.pdbx_seq_one_letter_code
_entity_poly.pdbx_strand_id
1 'polypeptide(L)' 'MVEEKTSYSKSFEELQKILDSIEGEDVEIDKLAEKVKRATELIKVLRSKLKKTEIEIKEIVKEFETSA' A
#
# COMPACT_ATOMS: atom_id res chain seq x y z
N MET A 1 17.45 10.95 -7.27
CA MET A 1 16.10 10.57 -7.74
C MET A 1 15.69 9.25 -7.07
N VAL A 2 15.02 9.30 -5.91
CA VAL A 2 14.48 8.10 -5.22
C VAL A 2 13.27 8.52 -4.35
N GLU A 3 12.20 9.06 -4.94
CA GLU A 3 11.06 9.57 -4.15
C GLU A 3 9.81 8.68 -4.20
N GLU A 4 9.67 7.80 -5.19
CA GLU A 4 8.43 7.00 -5.34
C GLU A 4 8.50 5.60 -4.71
N LYS A 5 9.63 4.90 -4.85
CA LYS A 5 9.84 3.57 -4.22
C LYS A 5 9.77 3.61 -2.69
N THR A 6 10.15 4.75 -2.10
CA THR A 6 10.13 5.00 -0.67
C THR A 6 8.72 5.09 -0.13
N SER A 7 7.75 5.60 -0.89
CA SER A 7 6.39 5.79 -0.36
C SER A 7 5.59 4.49 -0.32
N TYR A 8 5.74 3.57 -1.28
CA TYR A 8 5.12 2.24 -1.18
C TYR A 8 5.80 1.40 -0.08
N SER A 9 7.13 1.32 -0.10
CA SER A 9 7.88 0.51 0.89
C SER A 9 7.64 0.99 2.31
N LYS A 10 7.63 2.31 2.57
CA LYS A 10 7.33 2.85 3.90
C LYS A 10 5.91 2.50 4.37
N SER A 11 4.90 2.62 3.51
CA SER A 11 3.53 2.23 3.86
C SER A 11 3.41 0.73 4.13
N PHE A 12 4.19 -0.10 3.42
CA PHE A 12 4.25 -1.53 3.65
C PHE A 12 4.97 -1.89 4.96
N GLU A 13 6.10 -1.24 5.27
CA GLU A 13 6.80 -1.39 6.55
C GLU A 13 5.92 -0.96 7.73
N GLU A 14 5.17 0.14 7.60
CA GLU A 14 4.20 0.58 8.61
C GLU A 14 3.11 -0.48 8.82
N LEU A 15 2.60 -1.05 7.74
CA LEU A 15 1.61 -2.13 7.81
C LEU A 15 2.17 -3.37 8.53
N GLN A 16 3.41 -3.78 8.23
CA GLN A 16 4.05 -4.91 8.91
C GLN A 16 4.22 -4.64 10.42
N LYS A 17 4.67 -3.44 10.80
CA LYS A 17 4.79 -3.06 12.22
C LYS A 17 3.44 -3.09 12.94
N ILE A 18 2.37 -2.67 12.26
CA ILE A 18 1.02 -2.72 12.82
C ILE A 18 0.59 -4.17 13.04
N LEU A 19 0.83 -5.07 12.07
CA LEU A 19 0.51 -6.50 12.20
C LEU A 19 1.29 -7.16 13.34
N ASP A 20 2.60 -6.92 13.42
CA ASP A 20 3.46 -7.40 14.50
C ASP A 20 2.97 -6.91 15.87
N SER A 21 2.54 -5.64 15.92
CA SER A 21 1.94 -5.04 17.11
C SER A 21 0.52 -5.55 17.41
N ILE A 22 -0.16 -6.25 16.50
CA ILE A 22 -1.48 -6.88 16.71
C ILE A 22 -1.29 -8.32 17.22
N GLU A 23 -0.23 -9.00 16.80
CA GLU A 23 0.11 -10.37 17.21
C GLU A 23 0.72 -10.47 18.61
N GLY A 24 1.11 -9.35 19.21
CA GLY A 24 1.61 -9.30 20.59
C GLY A 24 0.55 -9.65 21.64
N GLU A 25 0.97 -10.34 22.71
CA GLU A 25 0.08 -10.84 23.77
C GLU A 25 -0.59 -9.74 24.64
N ASP A 26 -0.13 -8.49 24.59
CA ASP A 26 -0.55 -7.41 25.51
C ASP A 26 -1.30 -6.26 24.80
N VAL A 27 -2.13 -6.58 23.81
CA VAL A 27 -2.84 -5.57 23.01
C VAL A 27 -4.25 -5.33 23.55
N GLU A 28 -4.47 -4.15 24.14
CA GLU A 28 -5.82 -3.68 24.49
C GLU A 28 -6.76 -3.68 23.27
N ILE A 29 -8.01 -4.12 23.48
CA ILE A 29 -8.98 -4.32 22.40
C ILE A 29 -9.33 -3.01 21.67
N ASP A 30 -9.33 -1.87 22.36
CA ASP A 30 -9.49 -0.54 21.77
C ASP A 30 -8.32 -0.19 20.84
N LYS A 31 -7.08 -0.48 21.26
CA LYS A 31 -5.88 -0.26 20.42
C LYS A 31 -5.85 -1.21 19.22
N LEU A 32 -6.41 -2.41 19.35
CA LEU A 32 -6.55 -3.36 18.25
C LEU A 32 -7.45 -2.78 17.14
N ALA A 33 -8.59 -2.18 17.51
CA ALA A 33 -9.51 -1.57 16.55
C ALA A 33 -8.86 -0.41 15.77
N GLU A 34 -8.10 0.45 16.46
CA GLU A 34 -7.35 1.54 15.82
C GLU A 34 -6.27 1.03 14.86
N LYS A 35 -5.50 0.03 15.29
CA LYS A 35 -4.47 -0.61 14.46
C LYS A 35 -5.05 -1.27 13.21
N VAL A 36 -6.15 -2.00 13.34
CA VAL A 36 -6.85 -2.64 12.21
C VAL A 36 -7.40 -1.59 11.24
N LYS A 37 -7.98 -0.49 11.75
CA LYS A 37 -8.45 0.62 10.92
C LYS A 37 -7.30 1.23 10.12
N ARG A 38 -6.17 1.49 10.77
CA ARG A 38 -4.97 2.02 10.12
C ARG A 38 -4.38 1.08 9.06
N ALA A 39 -4.29 -0.21 9.38
CA ALA A 39 -3.87 -1.24 8.43
C ALA A 39 -4.76 -1.24 7.17
N THR A 40 -6.08 -1.11 7.36
CA THR A 40 -7.04 -1.05 6.26
C THR A 40 -6.83 0.17 5.37
N GLU A 41 -6.52 1.33 5.94
CA GLU A 41 -6.18 2.54 5.18
C GLU A 41 -4.90 2.35 4.35
N LEU A 42 -3.85 1.81 4.96
CA LEU A 42 -2.59 1.52 4.27
C LEU A 42 -2.80 0.57 3.09
N ILE A 43 -3.57 -0.51 3.28
CA ILE A 43 -3.91 -1.46 2.20
C ILE A 43 -4.65 -0.76 1.06
N LYS A 44 -5.60 0.15 1.36
CA LYS A 44 -6.31 0.92 0.32
C LYS A 44 -5.34 1.79 -0.49
N VAL A 45 -4.39 2.45 0.17
CA VAL A 45 -3.37 3.26 -0.51
C VAL A 45 -2.48 2.40 -1.39
N LEU A 46 -1.98 1.27 -0.88
CA LEU A 46 -1.13 0.35 -1.63
C LEU A 46 -1.84 -0.20 -2.87
N ARG A 47 -3.11 -0.61 -2.73
CA ARG A 47 -3.96 -1.05 -3.85
C ARG A 47 -4.19 0.05 -4.88
N SER A 48 -4.44 1.28 -4.43
CA SER A 48 -4.65 2.43 -5.31
C SER A 48 -3.40 2.72 -6.15
N LYS A 49 -2.21 2.65 -5.53
CA LYS A 49 -0.93 2.79 -6.24
C LYS A 49 -0.72 1.71 -7.28
N LEU A 50 -0.90 0.44 -6.91
CA LEU A 50 -0.78 -0.69 -7.85
C LEU A 50 -1.73 -0.52 -9.04
N LYS A 51 -2.98 -0.11 -8.78
CA LYS A 51 -3.97 0.13 -9.84
C LYS A 51 -3.57 1.29 -10.74
N LYS A 52 -3.01 2.37 -10.19
CA LYS A 52 -2.46 3.49 -10.98
C LYS A 52 -1.34 3.02 -11.90
N THR A 53 -0.37 2.30 -11.34
CA THR A 53 0.75 1.74 -12.11
C THR A 53 0.27 0.79 -13.21
N GLU A 54 -0.74 -0.04 -12.94
CA GLU A 54 -1.34 -0.91 -13.97
C GLU A 54 -2.01 -0.10 -15.09
N ILE A 55 -2.71 0.98 -14.76
CA ILE A 55 -3.34 1.87 -15.74
C ILE A 55 -2.28 2.56 -16.59
N GLU A 56 -1.21 3.10 -15.98
CA GLU A 56 -0.11 3.72 -16.71
C GLU A 56 0.55 2.74 -17.69
N ILE A 57 0.80 1.50 -17.26
CA ILE A 57 1.33 0.46 -18.15
C ILE A 57 0.37 0.20 -19.31
N LYS A 58 -0.93 0.09 -19.06
CA LYS A 58 -1.92 -0.12 -20.11
C LYS A 58 -1.98 1.02 -21.11
N GLU A 59 -1.93 2.27 -20.65
CA GLU A 59 -1.91 3.45 -21.51
C GLU A 59 -0.65 3.47 -22.38
N ILE A 60 0.52 3.21 -21.80
CA ILE A 60 1.79 3.13 -22.53
C ILE A 60 1.70 2.05 -23.63
N VAL A 61 1.25 0.84 -23.28
CA VAL A 61 1.11 -0.26 -24.26
C VAL A 61 0.16 0.14 -25.40
N LYS A 62 -0.94 0.82 -25.08
CA LYS A 62 -1.92 1.28 -26.07
C LYS A 62 -1.37 2.37 -26.99
N GLU A 63 -0.52 3.27 -26.49
CA GLU A 63 0.22 4.24 -27.31
C GLU A 63 1.19 3.55 -28.29
N PHE A 64 1.85 2.48 -27.85
CA PHE A 64 2.72 1.68 -28.72
C PHE A 64 1.93 0.94 -29.81
N GLU A 65 0.75 0.40 -29.50
CA GLU A 65 -0.11 -0.28 -30.50
C GLU A 65 -0.75 0.67 -31.51
N THR A 66 -0.99 1.93 -31.13
CA THR A 66 -1.61 2.94 -32.02
C THR A 66 -0.59 3.61 -32.96
N SER A 67 0.71 3.45 -32.66
CA SER A 67 1.81 4.04 -33.44
C SER A 67 2.42 3.07 -34.47
N ALA A 68 1.79 1.89 -34.67
CA ALA A 68 2.14 0.88 -35.67
C ALA A 68 1.02 0.75 -36.71
#